data_AF-A0A949YPI2-F1
#
_entry.id   AF-A0A949YPI2-F1
#
_cell.length_a   1.000
_cell.length_b   1.000
_cell.length_c   1.000
_cell.angle_alpha   90.00
_cell.angle_beta   90.00
_cell.angle_gamma   90.00
#
_symmetry.space_group_name_H-M   'P 1'
#
loop_
_entity.id
_entity.type
_entity.pdbx_description
1 polymer ?
#
loop_
_entity_poly.entity_id
_entity_poly.type
_entity_poly.pdbx_seq_one_letter_code
_entity_poly.pdbx_strand_id
1 'polypeptide(L)'
;DYSKNRVTDETLKLLVQLAEESGLRGRIDAMFRGEKINITENRAVLHVALRAPKAASIIVDGQNVVPEVHAVLDKMEDFCNRVRSGVWKGHTGKRVRNVINIGIGGSDLGPVMAYEALKNYSERSMTFRFVSNVDGADFFEATRDLDPSETLFIVSSKTFTTLETMTNAHTAREWLLVGLGSDPRSVARHFVAVSTNAEKVSEFGIDTANMFGFWDWVGGRYSMDSAIGLSTMLAIGPDNFHAMLNGFHQMDEHFRAVPFESNLPVLMGLLAVWYNNFFGSQTVAVLPYEQYLKRFPAYLQQLTMESNGKHVTVDGKEVDYDTSPIYWGEPGTNGQHSFYQLIHQGTRLIPCDFIAFGHALTPLGRHHDILLANVFAQAEALAFGKTAEQVKAEGTPDWLVPHRVFEGNRPSNTILAERLTPQTLGKLVALYEHSVFTQGAIWHIDCFDQWGVELGKVLAQRIIPELESKTTPQLNHDSSTNNLINRYRKMKFIGGSPA
;
A
#
# COMPACT_ATOMS: atom_id res chain seq x y z
N ASP A 1 -10.40 -19.82 3.43
CA ASP A 1 -11.68 -20.28 3.97
C ASP A 1 -12.64 -19.11 4.03
N TYR A 2 -13.71 -19.15 3.24
CA TYR A 2 -14.78 -18.15 3.22
C TYR A 2 -16.10 -18.71 3.77
N SER A 3 -16.08 -19.85 4.46
CA SER A 3 -17.30 -20.53 4.94
C SER A 3 -18.05 -19.76 6.03
N LYS A 4 -17.36 -18.90 6.79
CA LYS A 4 -17.96 -18.08 7.86
C LYS A 4 -18.53 -16.76 7.32
N ASN A 5 -19.14 -16.82 6.15
CA ASN A 5 -19.89 -15.73 5.54
C ASN A 5 -21.38 -16.08 5.51
N ARG A 6 -22.22 -15.04 5.45
CA ARG A 6 -23.68 -15.11 5.37
C ARG A 6 -24.11 -15.38 3.93
N VAL A 7 -23.72 -16.53 3.41
CA VAL A 7 -23.96 -16.95 2.02
C VAL A 7 -24.38 -18.41 1.98
N THR A 8 -25.20 -18.76 0.99
CA THR A 8 -25.48 -20.14 0.61
C THR A 8 -24.89 -20.43 -0.77
N ASP A 9 -24.94 -21.67 -1.22
CA ASP A 9 -24.57 -22.03 -2.60
C ASP A 9 -25.38 -21.24 -3.64
N GLU A 10 -26.65 -20.92 -3.34
CA GLU A 10 -27.48 -20.07 -4.19
C GLU A 10 -26.94 -18.64 -4.22
N THR A 11 -26.61 -18.05 -3.08
CA THR A 11 -26.04 -16.70 -3.02
C THR A 11 -24.75 -16.61 -3.82
N LEU A 12 -23.87 -17.61 -3.70
CA LEU A 12 -22.61 -17.64 -4.46
C LEU A 12 -22.85 -17.73 -5.98
N LYS A 13 -23.82 -18.55 -6.42
CA LYS A 13 -24.21 -18.61 -7.84
C LYS A 13 -24.73 -17.27 -8.36
N LEU A 14 -25.57 -16.59 -7.58
CA LEU A 14 -26.11 -15.27 -7.94
C LEU A 14 -25.01 -14.20 -8.01
N LEU A 15 -24.04 -14.23 -7.08
CA LEU A 15 -22.90 -13.31 -7.11
C LEU A 15 -21.97 -13.58 -8.31
N VAL A 16 -21.74 -14.84 -8.65
CA VAL A 16 -20.99 -15.20 -9.87
C VAL A 16 -21.74 -14.74 -11.13
N GLN A 17 -23.06 -14.94 -11.18
CA GLN A 17 -23.90 -14.45 -12.28
C GLN A 17 -23.81 -12.92 -12.41
N LEU A 18 -23.84 -12.17 -11.29
CA LEU A 18 -23.61 -10.73 -11.30
C LEU A 18 -22.25 -10.38 -11.94
N ALA A 19 -21.19 -11.13 -11.62
CA ALA A 19 -19.88 -10.91 -12.24
C ALA A 19 -19.86 -11.13 -13.75
N GLU A 20 -20.57 -12.15 -14.22
CA GLU A 20 -20.73 -12.44 -15.64
C GLU A 20 -21.51 -11.34 -16.35
N GLU A 21 -22.63 -10.90 -15.77
CA GLU A 21 -23.49 -9.83 -16.31
C GLU A 21 -22.78 -8.47 -16.32
N SER A 22 -21.90 -8.19 -15.35
CA SER A 22 -21.03 -7.00 -15.34
C SER A 22 -19.87 -7.07 -16.36
N GLY A 23 -19.74 -8.17 -17.10
CA GLY A 23 -18.71 -8.33 -18.13
C GLY A 23 -17.29 -8.48 -17.57
N LEU A 24 -17.15 -9.00 -16.34
CA LEU A 24 -15.87 -9.07 -15.63
C LEU A 24 -14.78 -9.75 -16.46
N ARG A 25 -15.08 -10.88 -17.13
CA ARG A 25 -14.09 -11.63 -17.92
C ARG A 25 -13.48 -10.76 -19.02
N GLY A 26 -14.32 -10.01 -19.75
CA GLY A 26 -13.86 -9.13 -20.82
C GLY A 26 -12.95 -8.02 -20.30
N ARG A 27 -13.25 -7.46 -19.12
CA ARG A 27 -12.41 -6.44 -18.47
C ARG A 27 -11.07 -7.00 -18.00
N ILE A 28 -11.07 -8.19 -17.41
CA ILE A 28 -9.82 -8.90 -17.05
C ILE A 28 -8.97 -9.04 -18.31
N ASP A 29 -9.53 -9.59 -19.38
CA ASP A 29 -8.75 -9.80 -20.60
C ASP A 29 -8.25 -8.48 -21.21
N ALA A 30 -9.04 -7.40 -21.14
CA ALA A 30 -8.65 -6.07 -21.60
C ALA A 30 -7.44 -5.52 -20.81
N MET A 31 -7.44 -5.67 -19.48
CA MET A 31 -6.29 -5.31 -18.63
C MET A 31 -5.04 -6.07 -19.05
N PHE A 32 -5.11 -7.40 -19.16
CA PHE A 32 -3.97 -8.25 -19.51
C PHE A 32 -3.49 -8.07 -20.96
N ARG A 33 -4.34 -7.58 -21.87
CA ARG A 33 -3.96 -7.21 -23.24
C ARG A 33 -3.35 -5.82 -23.35
N GLY A 34 -3.31 -5.02 -22.28
CA GLY A 34 -2.81 -3.66 -22.31
C GLY A 34 -3.75 -2.65 -22.96
N GLU A 35 -5.05 -2.93 -22.97
CA GLU A 35 -6.05 -1.96 -23.42
C GLU A 35 -6.13 -0.78 -22.45
N LYS A 36 -6.56 0.38 -22.98
CA LYS A 36 -6.62 1.65 -22.23
C LYS A 36 -7.86 1.70 -21.33
N ILE A 37 -7.90 0.85 -20.31
CA ILE A 37 -9.04 0.71 -19.39
C ILE A 37 -9.07 1.77 -18.27
N ASN A 38 -7.99 2.52 -18.07
CA ASN A 38 -8.03 3.79 -17.34
C ASN A 38 -8.50 4.85 -18.33
N ILE A 39 -9.81 5.04 -18.40
CA ILE A 39 -10.47 5.77 -19.47
C ILE A 39 -10.35 7.28 -19.28
N THR A 40 -10.30 7.76 -18.04
CA THR A 40 -10.26 9.20 -17.75
C THR A 40 -8.87 9.78 -18.01
N GLU A 41 -7.82 8.97 -17.91
CA GLU A 41 -6.45 9.35 -18.28
C GLU A 41 -6.01 8.81 -19.66
N ASN A 42 -6.85 8.01 -20.32
CA ASN A 42 -6.55 7.32 -21.59
C ASN A 42 -5.23 6.53 -21.53
N ARG A 43 -5.10 5.66 -20.52
CA ARG A 43 -3.89 4.85 -20.26
C ARG A 43 -4.20 3.38 -20.12
N ALA A 44 -3.22 2.55 -20.49
CA ALA A 44 -3.22 1.14 -20.13
C ALA A 44 -3.05 0.96 -18.61
N VAL A 45 -3.40 -0.21 -18.11
CA VAL A 45 -3.22 -0.58 -16.70
C VAL A 45 -2.52 -1.93 -16.66
N LEU A 46 -1.24 -1.92 -16.31
CA LEU A 46 -0.37 -3.06 -16.59
C LEU A 46 0.63 -3.38 -15.49
N HIS A 47 0.27 -3.18 -14.22
CA HIS A 47 1.08 -3.69 -13.10
C HIS A 47 1.39 -5.19 -13.23
N VAL A 48 0.50 -5.99 -13.85
CA VAL A 48 0.75 -7.41 -14.20
C VAL A 48 1.94 -7.62 -15.14
N ALA A 49 2.31 -6.63 -15.97
CA ALA A 49 3.49 -6.71 -16.83
C ALA A 49 4.82 -6.62 -16.06
N LEU A 50 4.81 -5.98 -14.89
CA LEU A 50 6.01 -5.80 -14.03
C LEU A 50 6.54 -7.12 -13.48
N ARG A 51 5.65 -8.10 -13.33
CA ARG A 51 5.95 -9.43 -12.81
C ARG A 51 5.83 -10.54 -13.85
N ALA A 52 5.69 -10.20 -15.13
CA ALA A 52 5.58 -11.18 -16.21
C ALA A 52 6.94 -11.87 -16.47
N PRO A 53 6.96 -13.18 -16.82
CA PRO A 53 8.20 -13.88 -17.20
C PRO A 53 8.90 -13.22 -18.40
N LYS A 54 10.24 -13.36 -18.50
CA LYS A 54 11.05 -12.79 -19.61
C LYS A 54 10.54 -13.16 -21.02
N ALA A 55 9.92 -14.33 -21.16
CA ALA A 55 9.40 -14.83 -22.44
C ALA A 55 7.97 -14.34 -22.77
N ALA A 56 7.30 -13.63 -21.86
CA ALA A 56 5.96 -13.11 -22.09
C ALA A 56 5.96 -11.99 -23.14
N SER A 57 4.81 -11.80 -23.78
CA SER A 57 4.58 -10.70 -24.72
C SER A 57 3.29 -9.98 -24.37
N ILE A 58 3.41 -8.72 -23.95
CA ILE A 58 2.29 -7.85 -23.61
C ILE A 58 2.45 -6.58 -24.44
N ILE A 59 1.52 -6.33 -25.35
CA ILE A 59 1.64 -5.27 -26.36
C ILE A 59 0.84 -4.04 -25.94
N VAL A 60 1.50 -2.88 -25.85
CA VAL A 60 0.87 -1.57 -25.60
C VAL A 60 1.27 -0.64 -26.72
N ASP A 61 0.30 0.00 -27.38
CA ASP A 61 0.56 0.95 -28.47
C ASP A 61 1.54 0.40 -29.52
N GLY A 62 1.45 -0.90 -29.81
CA GLY A 62 2.27 -1.61 -30.80
C GLY A 62 3.64 -2.11 -30.31
N GLN A 63 3.99 -1.92 -29.03
CA GLN A 63 5.29 -2.32 -28.47
C GLN A 63 5.14 -3.37 -27.36
N ASN A 64 6.03 -4.37 -27.35
CA ASN A 64 6.11 -5.31 -26.23
C ASN A 64 6.83 -4.63 -25.06
N VAL A 65 6.15 -4.46 -23.93
CA VAL A 65 6.70 -3.77 -22.75
C VAL A 65 7.57 -4.67 -21.86
N VAL A 66 7.44 -6.00 -21.99
CA VAL A 66 8.14 -6.96 -21.11
C VAL A 66 9.68 -6.83 -21.18
N PRO A 67 10.32 -6.69 -22.35
CA PRO A 67 11.78 -6.48 -22.41
C PRO A 67 12.28 -5.25 -21.65
N GLU A 68 11.52 -4.14 -21.68
CA GLU A 68 11.90 -2.93 -20.95
C GLU A 68 11.75 -3.10 -19.44
N VAL A 69 10.71 -3.81 -18.99
CA VAL A 69 10.54 -4.23 -17.59
C VAL A 69 11.78 -4.97 -17.10
N HIS A 70 12.19 -6.00 -17.83
CA HIS A 70 13.35 -6.81 -17.43
C HIS A 70 14.67 -6.04 -17.53
N ALA A 71 14.82 -5.11 -18.47
CA ALA A 71 15.99 -4.24 -18.53
C ALA A 71 16.12 -3.36 -17.27
N VAL A 72 15.01 -2.84 -16.75
CA VAL A 72 15.00 -2.09 -15.49
C VAL A 72 15.29 -3.01 -14.30
N LEU A 73 14.68 -4.20 -14.23
CA LEU A 73 14.94 -5.18 -13.17
C LEU A 73 16.42 -5.61 -13.14
N ASP A 74 17.02 -5.90 -14.30
CA ASP A 74 18.42 -6.27 -14.43
C ASP A 74 19.34 -5.10 -13.98
N LYS A 75 18.96 -3.85 -14.29
CA LYS A 75 19.67 -2.65 -13.81
C LYS A 75 19.57 -2.48 -12.30
N MET A 76 18.38 -2.69 -11.72
CA MET A 76 18.15 -2.65 -10.27
C MET A 76 19.00 -3.72 -9.58
N GLU A 77 19.03 -4.93 -10.15
CA GLU A 77 19.81 -6.05 -9.63
C GLU A 77 21.31 -5.75 -9.60
N ASP A 78 21.90 -5.25 -10.69
CA ASP A 78 23.32 -4.84 -10.72
C ASP A 78 23.62 -3.81 -9.61
N PHE A 79 22.79 -2.77 -9.54
CA PHE A 79 22.96 -1.73 -8.53
C PHE A 79 22.85 -2.30 -7.11
N CYS A 80 21.84 -3.12 -6.85
CA CYS A 80 21.64 -3.74 -5.55
C CYS A 80 22.81 -4.62 -5.16
N ASN A 81 23.33 -5.43 -6.08
CA ASN A 81 24.49 -6.28 -5.86
C ASN A 81 25.74 -5.45 -5.54
N ARG A 82 25.96 -4.32 -6.22
CA ARG A 82 27.09 -3.42 -5.94
C ARG A 82 26.98 -2.74 -4.57
N VAL A 83 25.80 -2.28 -4.18
CA VAL A 83 25.57 -1.69 -2.86
C VAL A 83 25.72 -2.72 -1.75
N ARG A 84 25.06 -3.87 -1.88
CA ARG A 84 25.08 -4.96 -0.89
C ARG A 84 26.47 -5.55 -0.71
N SER A 85 27.23 -5.78 -1.80
CA SER A 85 28.63 -6.25 -1.71
C SER A 85 29.60 -5.19 -1.15
N GLY A 86 29.18 -3.92 -1.16
CA GLY A 86 30.04 -2.79 -0.78
C GLY A 86 31.04 -2.38 -1.85
N VAL A 87 30.87 -2.82 -3.10
CA VAL A 87 31.57 -2.28 -4.27
C VAL A 87 31.15 -0.83 -4.52
N TRP A 88 29.86 -0.52 -4.35
CA TRP A 88 29.40 0.86 -4.31
C TRP A 88 29.89 1.52 -3.01
N LYS A 89 30.65 2.60 -3.16
CA LYS A 89 31.16 3.41 -2.06
C LYS A 89 30.51 4.78 -2.06
N GLY A 90 30.31 5.32 -0.86
CA GLY A 90 30.02 6.74 -0.66
C GLY A 90 31.20 7.60 -1.11
N HIS A 91 31.00 8.92 -1.06
CA HIS A 91 31.96 9.92 -1.51
C HIS A 91 33.33 9.81 -0.80
N THR A 92 33.35 9.38 0.46
CA THR A 92 34.58 9.20 1.26
C THR A 92 35.24 7.83 1.08
N GLY A 93 34.69 6.96 0.21
CA GLY A 93 35.17 5.58 0.02
C GLY A 93 34.60 4.56 1.02
N LYS A 94 33.77 4.98 1.98
CA LYS A 94 33.08 4.06 2.91
C LYS A 94 31.96 3.28 2.23
N ARG A 95 31.63 2.11 2.79
CA ARG A 95 30.50 1.27 2.33
C ARG A 95 29.19 1.93 2.76
N VAL A 96 28.17 1.88 1.91
CA VAL A 96 26.81 2.28 2.29
C VAL A 96 26.26 1.32 3.34
N ARG A 97 25.81 1.85 4.46
CA ARG A 97 25.16 1.11 5.56
C ARG A 97 23.70 1.49 5.72
N ASN A 98 23.34 2.71 5.33
CA ASN A 98 22.01 3.25 5.55
C ASN A 98 21.37 3.57 4.21
N VAL A 99 20.10 3.20 4.06
CA VAL A 99 19.30 3.51 2.87
C VAL A 99 18.03 4.21 3.34
N ILE A 100 17.76 5.38 2.77
CA ILE A 100 16.53 6.14 3.02
C ILE A 100 15.76 6.24 1.70
N ASN A 101 14.55 5.69 1.67
CA ASN A 101 13.59 5.97 0.59
C ASN A 101 12.83 7.25 0.91
N ILE A 102 12.79 8.19 -0.03
CA ILE A 102 12.02 9.43 0.05
C ILE A 102 10.91 9.36 -1.00
N GLY A 103 9.66 9.30 -0.57
CA GLY A 103 8.50 9.19 -1.44
C GLY A 103 7.21 9.29 -0.62
N ILE A 104 6.06 9.51 -1.25
CA ILE A 104 4.77 9.57 -0.54
C ILE A 104 3.71 8.75 -1.29
N GLY A 105 2.70 8.27 -0.56
CA GLY A 105 1.63 7.43 -1.11
C GLY A 105 2.18 6.13 -1.67
N GLY A 106 1.96 5.87 -2.96
CA GLY A 106 2.41 4.64 -3.63
C GLY A 106 3.93 4.45 -3.65
N SER A 107 4.68 5.56 -3.64
CA SER A 107 6.15 5.56 -3.56
C SER A 107 6.71 5.28 -2.17
N ASP A 108 5.84 5.08 -1.16
CA ASP A 108 6.21 4.85 0.23
C ASP A 108 5.51 3.61 0.82
N LEU A 109 4.17 3.59 0.80
CA LEU A 109 3.35 2.58 1.48
C LEU A 109 3.69 1.16 1.04
N GLY A 110 3.90 0.94 -0.26
CA GLY A 110 4.37 -0.35 -0.78
C GLY A 110 5.77 -0.70 -0.24
N PRO A 111 6.81 0.09 -0.56
CA PRO A 111 8.17 -0.13 -0.07
C PRO A 111 8.31 -0.38 1.44
N VAL A 112 7.69 0.46 2.28
CA VAL A 112 7.75 0.30 3.75
C VAL A 112 7.00 -0.95 4.22
N MET A 113 5.86 -1.27 3.60
CA MET A 113 5.11 -2.49 3.91
C MET A 113 5.92 -3.74 3.54
N ALA A 114 6.47 -3.82 2.32
CA ALA A 114 7.23 -4.99 1.90
C ALA A 114 8.53 -5.15 2.69
N TYR A 115 9.22 -4.05 3.03
CA TYR A 115 10.39 -4.11 3.89
C TYR A 115 10.04 -4.66 5.28
N GLU A 116 8.99 -4.15 5.94
CA GLU A 116 8.61 -4.66 7.27
C GLU A 116 8.11 -6.10 7.20
N ALA A 117 7.31 -6.46 6.18
CA ALA A 117 6.80 -7.81 5.96
C ALA A 117 7.91 -8.85 5.73
N LEU A 118 8.94 -8.46 4.97
CA LEU A 118 10.05 -9.34 4.60
C LEU A 118 11.32 -9.05 5.42
N LYS A 119 11.17 -8.35 6.54
CA LYS A 119 12.29 -7.96 7.40
C LYS A 119 13.13 -9.16 7.83
N ASN A 120 12.55 -10.35 8.01
CA ASN A 120 13.29 -11.56 8.33
C ASN A 120 14.34 -11.95 7.27
N TYR A 121 14.11 -11.59 6.01
CA TYR A 121 14.99 -11.88 4.86
C TYR A 121 15.94 -10.73 4.54
N SER A 122 15.91 -9.63 5.31
CA SER A 122 16.70 -8.46 5.02
C SER A 122 18.17 -8.59 5.43
N GLU A 123 19.04 -7.86 4.74
CA GLU A 123 20.45 -7.71 5.10
C GLU A 123 20.58 -6.94 6.42
N ARG A 124 20.78 -7.67 7.52
CA ARG A 124 20.80 -7.11 8.88
C ARG A 124 21.98 -6.18 9.15
N SER A 125 23.02 -6.21 8.31
CA SER A 125 24.16 -5.28 8.43
C SER A 125 23.89 -3.89 7.82
N MET A 126 22.69 -3.66 7.30
CA MET A 126 22.23 -2.39 6.73
C MET A 126 20.95 -1.91 7.43
N THR A 127 20.78 -0.59 7.48
CA THR A 127 19.63 0.11 8.04
C THR A 127 18.77 0.66 6.90
N PHE A 128 17.46 0.40 6.94
CA PHE A 128 16.50 0.94 5.97
C PHE A 128 15.48 1.81 6.69
N ARG A 129 15.25 3.02 6.17
CA ARG A 129 14.26 3.98 6.66
C ARG A 129 13.48 4.58 5.50
N PHE A 130 12.34 5.16 5.81
CA PHE A 130 11.38 5.68 4.84
C PHE A 130 10.93 7.05 5.34
N VAL A 131 11.01 8.06 4.47
CA VAL A 131 10.60 9.43 4.75
C VAL A 131 9.52 9.79 3.73
N SER A 132 8.36 10.15 4.21
CA SER A 132 7.21 10.44 3.36
C SER A 132 6.47 11.72 3.72
N ASN A 133 6.36 12.05 4.99
CA ASN A 133 5.65 13.25 5.43
C ASN A 133 6.49 14.52 5.17
N VAL A 134 5.83 15.63 4.82
CA VAL A 134 6.49 16.94 4.72
C VAL A 134 6.70 17.60 6.09
N ASP A 135 6.10 17.04 7.15
CA ASP A 135 6.49 17.34 8.52
C ASP A 135 7.98 17.01 8.72
N GLY A 136 8.78 18.04 9.01
CA GLY A 136 10.23 17.92 9.14
C GLY A 136 10.68 16.95 10.24
N ALA A 137 9.81 16.59 11.18
CA ALA A 137 10.08 15.55 12.17
C ALA A 137 10.40 14.19 11.52
N ASP A 138 9.75 13.85 10.40
CA ASP A 138 9.94 12.57 9.71
C ASP A 138 11.38 12.45 9.18
N PHE A 139 11.83 13.45 8.42
CA PHE A 139 13.22 13.51 7.93
C PHE A 139 14.23 13.59 9.09
N PHE A 140 13.95 14.41 10.11
CA PHE A 140 14.85 14.60 11.24
C PHE A 140 15.07 13.30 12.02
N GLU A 141 14.00 12.61 12.42
CA GLU A 141 14.12 11.34 13.15
C GLU A 141 14.75 10.25 12.27
N ALA A 142 14.47 10.24 10.96
CA ALA A 142 15.08 9.31 10.02
C ALA A 142 16.60 9.53 9.84
N THR A 143 17.15 10.70 10.13
CA THR A 143 18.58 11.01 9.91
C THR A 143 19.40 11.27 11.18
N ARG A 144 18.76 11.44 12.34
CA ARG A 144 19.39 11.87 13.61
C ARG A 144 20.66 11.11 14.02
N ASP A 145 20.72 9.81 13.80
CA ASP A 145 21.80 8.90 14.21
C ASP A 145 22.58 8.31 13.03
N LEU A 146 22.43 8.86 11.82
CA LEU A 146 23.08 8.36 10.61
C LEU A 146 24.35 9.15 10.25
N ASP A 147 25.37 8.45 9.78
CA ASP A 147 26.55 9.04 9.15
C ASP A 147 26.26 9.36 7.67
N PRO A 148 26.33 10.65 7.23
CA PRO A 148 26.16 11.04 5.84
C PRO A 148 27.07 10.27 4.87
N SER A 149 28.30 9.94 5.30
CA SER A 149 29.29 9.24 4.48
C SER A 149 28.98 7.76 4.22
N GLU A 150 27.99 7.19 4.93
CA GLU A 150 27.52 5.82 4.77
C GLU A 150 26.03 5.73 4.38
N THR A 151 25.39 6.87 4.02
CA THR A 151 23.94 6.95 3.78
C THR A 151 23.60 7.19 2.32
N LEU A 152 22.75 6.34 1.75
CA LEU A 152 22.22 6.44 0.39
C LEU A 152 20.75 6.86 0.43
N PHE A 153 20.38 7.83 -0.38
CA PHE A 153 19.01 8.27 -0.59
C PHE A 153 18.45 7.76 -1.92
N ILE A 154 17.22 7.26 -1.89
CA ILE A 154 16.45 6.87 -3.07
C ILE A 154 15.27 7.83 -3.16
N VAL A 155 15.25 8.70 -4.17
CA VAL A 155 14.17 9.66 -4.39
C VAL A 155 13.14 9.06 -5.34
N SER A 156 11.97 8.72 -4.81
CA SER A 156 10.92 7.94 -5.48
C SER A 156 9.71 8.81 -5.83
N SER A 157 9.68 9.34 -7.05
CA SER A 157 8.57 10.16 -7.55
C SER A 157 8.43 10.03 -9.07
N LYS A 158 7.24 9.62 -9.53
CA LYS A 158 6.91 9.48 -10.96
C LYS A 158 7.24 10.75 -11.73
N THR A 159 6.69 11.88 -11.29
CA THR A 159 6.84 13.18 -11.96
C THR A 159 8.13 13.91 -11.58
N PHE A 160 8.74 13.52 -10.45
CA PHE A 160 9.85 14.25 -9.82
C PHE A 160 9.48 15.70 -9.46
N THR A 161 8.21 15.93 -9.12
CA THR A 161 7.66 17.25 -8.75
C THR A 161 6.77 17.22 -7.54
N THR A 162 6.54 16.05 -6.94
CA THR A 162 5.68 15.92 -5.77
C THR A 162 6.23 16.78 -4.65
N LEU A 163 5.42 17.74 -4.16
CA LEU A 163 5.87 18.80 -3.27
C LEU A 163 6.57 18.25 -2.03
N GLU A 164 5.92 17.30 -1.35
CA GLU A 164 6.43 16.67 -0.13
C GLU A 164 7.74 15.92 -0.40
N THR A 165 7.78 15.10 -1.46
CA THR A 165 8.97 14.33 -1.84
C THR A 165 10.15 15.22 -2.21
N MET A 166 9.91 16.29 -2.99
CA MET A 166 10.98 17.18 -3.44
C MET A 166 11.48 18.08 -2.31
N THR A 167 10.61 18.57 -1.43
CA THR A 167 11.02 19.27 -0.21
C THR A 167 11.94 18.39 0.63
N ASN A 168 11.55 17.15 0.92
CA ASN A 168 12.38 16.20 1.66
C ASN A 168 13.68 15.85 0.93
N ALA A 169 13.65 15.69 -0.40
CA ALA A 169 14.85 15.41 -1.18
C ALA A 169 15.85 16.58 -1.15
N HIS A 170 15.36 17.83 -1.22
CA HIS A 170 16.21 19.01 -1.07
C HIS A 170 16.80 19.11 0.34
N THR A 171 16.00 18.87 1.38
CA THR A 171 16.49 18.78 2.77
C THR A 171 17.54 17.67 2.93
N ALA A 172 17.33 16.50 2.35
CA ALA A 172 18.29 15.40 2.35
C ALA A 172 19.60 15.78 1.66
N ARG A 173 19.51 16.48 0.51
CA ARG A 173 20.67 16.94 -0.24
C ARG A 173 21.47 17.95 0.56
N GLU A 174 20.80 18.90 1.22
CA GLU A 174 21.46 19.86 2.11
C GLU A 174 22.12 19.16 3.30
N TRP A 175 21.41 18.27 3.99
CA TRP A 175 21.93 17.48 5.10
C TRP A 175 23.18 16.68 4.71
N LEU A 176 23.17 16.03 3.54
CA LEU A 176 24.32 15.29 3.03
C LEU A 176 25.50 16.23 2.75
N LEU A 177 25.26 17.34 2.05
CA LEU A 177 26.31 18.29 1.69
C LEU A 177 26.97 18.88 2.93
N VAL A 178 26.18 19.35 3.90
CA VAL A 178 26.70 19.85 5.18
C VAL A 178 27.53 18.78 5.88
N GLY A 179 27.04 17.54 5.90
CA GLY A 179 27.72 16.39 6.50
C GLY A 179 29.02 15.98 5.83
N LEU A 180 29.23 16.35 4.55
CA LEU A 180 30.37 15.95 3.73
C LEU A 180 31.25 17.13 3.30
N GLY A 181 31.18 18.27 4.01
CA GLY A 181 32.03 19.43 3.75
C GLY A 181 31.66 20.23 2.49
N SER A 182 30.40 20.13 2.07
CA SER A 182 29.79 20.90 0.97
C SER A 182 30.36 20.65 -0.43
N ASP A 183 30.93 19.46 -0.70
CA ASP A 183 31.33 19.07 -2.06
C ASP A 183 30.11 18.62 -2.90
N PRO A 184 29.72 19.34 -3.96
CA PRO A 184 28.58 18.98 -4.81
C PRO A 184 28.72 17.61 -5.48
N ARG A 185 29.95 17.11 -5.67
CA ARG A 185 30.21 15.80 -6.28
C ARG A 185 29.78 14.63 -5.38
N SER A 186 29.49 14.89 -4.11
CA SER A 186 28.97 13.88 -3.18
C SER A 186 27.57 13.40 -3.57
N VAL A 187 26.74 14.24 -4.19
CA VAL A 187 25.34 13.91 -4.56
C VAL A 187 25.28 12.68 -5.46
N ALA A 188 26.11 12.62 -6.50
CA ALA A 188 26.09 11.52 -7.48
C ALA A 188 26.42 10.12 -6.89
N ARG A 189 27.01 10.06 -5.69
CA ARG A 189 27.35 8.79 -4.99
C ARG A 189 26.35 8.42 -3.89
N HIS A 190 25.50 9.35 -3.49
CA HIS A 190 24.62 9.23 -2.34
C HIS A 190 23.14 9.44 -2.68
N PHE A 191 22.81 9.75 -3.93
CA PHE A 191 21.45 9.85 -4.42
C PHE A 191 21.24 9.03 -5.68
N VAL A 192 20.12 8.30 -5.71
CA VAL A 192 19.57 7.67 -6.91
C VAL A 192 18.10 8.04 -7.04
N ALA A 193 17.55 7.94 -8.25
CA ALA A 193 16.16 8.34 -8.53
C ALA A 193 15.35 7.17 -9.07
N VAL A 194 14.10 7.06 -8.62
CA VAL A 194 13.07 6.24 -9.25
C VAL A 194 12.03 7.18 -9.84
N SER A 195 12.06 7.36 -11.16
CA SER A 195 11.28 8.39 -11.84
C SER A 195 11.17 8.15 -13.34
N THR A 196 10.23 8.85 -13.98
CA THR A 196 10.10 8.90 -15.45
C THR A 196 10.65 10.21 -16.03
N ASN A 197 11.13 11.14 -15.19
CA ASN A 197 11.51 12.50 -15.60
C ASN A 197 13.04 12.73 -15.54
N ALA A 198 13.75 12.32 -16.59
CA ALA A 198 15.20 12.41 -16.66
C ALA A 198 15.74 13.86 -16.54
N GLU A 199 15.01 14.83 -17.08
CA GLU A 199 15.38 16.25 -17.03
C GLU A 199 15.45 16.75 -15.59
N LYS A 200 14.37 16.55 -14.81
CA LYS A 200 14.31 16.99 -13.40
C LYS A 200 15.26 16.21 -12.49
N VAL A 201 15.48 14.93 -12.78
CA VAL A 201 16.48 14.11 -12.07
C VAL A 201 17.89 14.68 -12.28
N SER A 202 18.23 15.02 -13.52
CA SER A 202 19.51 15.65 -13.85
C SER A 202 19.64 17.05 -13.23
N GLU A 203 18.59 17.87 -13.26
CA GLU A 203 18.56 19.20 -12.65
C GLU A 203 18.82 19.15 -11.13
N PHE A 204 18.28 18.15 -10.44
CA PHE A 204 18.55 17.91 -9.03
C PHE A 204 20.03 17.54 -8.74
N GLY A 205 20.74 17.04 -9.75
CA GLY A 205 22.15 16.64 -9.67
C GLY A 205 22.38 15.14 -9.50
N ILE A 206 21.37 14.30 -9.77
CA ILE A 206 21.50 12.85 -9.84
C ILE A 206 21.96 12.47 -11.25
N ASP A 207 22.97 11.61 -11.33
CA ASP A 207 23.39 10.99 -12.60
C ASP A 207 22.24 10.15 -13.14
N THR A 208 21.81 10.39 -14.39
CA THR A 208 20.71 9.66 -15.03
C THR A 208 21.06 8.17 -15.24
N ALA A 209 22.34 7.80 -15.21
CA ALA A 209 22.75 6.39 -15.10
C ALA A 209 22.24 5.73 -13.81
N ASN A 210 22.00 6.50 -12.75
CA ASN A 210 21.41 6.07 -11.49
C ASN A 210 19.90 6.40 -11.39
N MET A 211 19.24 6.66 -12.52
CA MET A 211 17.78 6.74 -12.60
C MET A 211 17.20 5.37 -12.98
N PHE A 212 16.20 4.92 -12.25
CA PHE A 212 15.46 3.69 -12.52
C PHE A 212 14.06 4.07 -12.99
N GLY A 213 13.78 3.79 -14.26
CA GLY A 213 12.55 4.17 -14.93
C GLY A 213 11.38 3.25 -14.61
N PHE A 214 10.17 3.77 -14.80
CA PHE A 214 8.93 3.00 -14.88
C PHE A 214 7.95 3.74 -15.81
N TRP A 215 6.74 3.22 -16.00
CA TRP A 215 5.85 3.69 -17.08
C TRP A 215 4.58 4.36 -16.55
N ASP A 216 3.88 5.05 -17.45
CA ASP A 216 2.65 5.77 -17.14
C ASP A 216 1.49 4.83 -16.77
N TRP A 217 1.44 3.63 -17.36
CA TRP A 217 0.49 2.55 -17.06
C TRP A 217 0.69 1.87 -15.69
N VAL A 218 1.74 2.24 -14.95
CA VAL A 218 1.94 1.87 -13.56
C VAL A 218 1.29 2.92 -12.66
N GLY A 219 0.16 2.54 -12.05
CA GLY A 219 -0.49 3.34 -11.00
C GLY A 219 0.33 3.33 -9.71
N GLY A 220 0.35 4.44 -8.98
CA GLY A 220 1.21 4.57 -7.78
C GLY A 220 0.94 3.49 -6.73
N ARG A 221 -0.32 3.21 -6.42
CA ARG A 221 -0.74 2.16 -5.46
C ARG A 221 -0.53 0.72 -5.95
N TYR A 222 -0.10 0.55 -7.21
CA TYR A 222 0.23 -0.72 -7.88
C TYR A 222 1.71 -0.76 -8.35
N SER A 223 2.60 0.03 -7.72
CA SER A 223 3.95 0.26 -8.25
C SER A 223 5.06 -0.48 -7.51
N MET A 224 4.77 -1.13 -6.38
CA MET A 224 5.78 -1.71 -5.47
C MET A 224 6.68 -2.76 -6.14
N ASP A 225 6.16 -3.47 -7.14
CA ASP A 225 6.82 -4.49 -7.95
C ASP A 225 7.54 -3.92 -9.19
N SER A 226 7.55 -2.59 -9.37
CA SER A 226 8.37 -1.86 -10.35
C SER A 226 9.70 -1.39 -9.75
N ALA A 227 10.35 -0.42 -10.41
CA ALA A 227 11.50 0.30 -9.87
C ALA A 227 11.25 0.96 -8.49
N ILE A 228 10.00 1.25 -8.12
CA ILE A 228 9.66 1.76 -6.78
C ILE A 228 10.07 0.75 -5.69
N GLY A 229 10.11 -0.54 -6.00
CA GLY A 229 10.62 -1.60 -5.13
C GLY A 229 12.14 -1.63 -4.94
N LEU A 230 12.91 -0.67 -5.46
CA LEU A 230 14.38 -0.66 -5.36
C LEU A 230 14.89 -0.76 -3.92
N SER A 231 14.27 -0.03 -2.99
CA SER A 231 14.62 -0.09 -1.56
C SER A 231 14.33 -1.48 -0.96
N THR A 232 13.23 -2.11 -1.37
CA THR A 232 12.89 -3.48 -0.99
C THR A 232 13.90 -4.48 -1.55
N MET A 233 14.25 -4.41 -2.84
CA MET A 233 15.25 -5.26 -3.48
C MET A 233 16.63 -5.11 -2.81
N LEU A 234 17.03 -3.89 -2.47
CA LEU A 234 18.25 -3.64 -1.69
C LEU A 234 18.22 -4.34 -0.33
N ALA A 235 17.07 -4.32 0.35
CA ALA A 235 16.93 -4.94 1.67
C ALA A 235 17.01 -6.46 1.61
N ILE A 236 16.19 -7.10 0.77
CA ILE A 236 16.03 -8.56 0.77
C ILE A 236 16.91 -9.28 -0.26
N GLY A 237 17.54 -8.55 -1.17
CA GLY A 237 18.35 -9.07 -2.27
C GLY A 237 17.54 -9.39 -3.53
N PRO A 238 18.18 -9.46 -4.71
CA PRO A 238 17.51 -9.72 -5.99
C PRO A 238 16.73 -11.03 -6.02
N ASP A 239 17.29 -12.14 -5.53
CA ASP A 239 16.64 -13.46 -5.54
C ASP A 239 15.29 -13.44 -4.82
N ASN A 240 15.24 -12.82 -3.64
CA ASN A 240 14.01 -12.70 -2.86
C ASN A 240 13.01 -11.72 -3.53
N PHE A 241 13.49 -10.68 -4.20
CA PHE A 241 12.63 -9.77 -4.95
C PHE A 241 12.00 -10.49 -6.15
N HIS A 242 12.79 -11.24 -6.94
CA HIS A 242 12.27 -12.06 -8.04
C HIS A 242 11.31 -13.15 -7.54
N ALA A 243 11.57 -13.76 -6.37
CA ALA A 243 10.63 -14.70 -5.75
C ALA A 243 9.30 -14.03 -5.38
N MET A 244 9.34 -12.77 -4.93
CA MET A 244 8.16 -11.96 -4.68
C MET A 244 7.38 -11.70 -5.98
N LEU A 245 8.04 -11.22 -7.05
CA LEU A 245 7.44 -11.02 -8.38
C LEU A 245 6.78 -12.31 -8.90
N ASN A 246 7.45 -13.45 -8.78
CA ASN A 246 6.87 -14.74 -9.15
C ASN A 246 5.62 -15.07 -8.33
N GLY A 247 5.56 -14.68 -7.06
CA GLY A 247 4.37 -14.78 -6.22
C GLY A 247 3.19 -13.98 -6.77
N PHE A 248 3.43 -12.73 -7.17
CA PHE A 248 2.42 -11.92 -7.85
C PHE A 248 1.93 -12.59 -9.14
N HIS A 249 2.86 -13.01 -10.01
CA HIS A 249 2.53 -13.64 -11.28
C HIS A 249 1.70 -14.92 -11.13
N GLN A 250 1.98 -15.73 -10.11
CA GLN A 250 1.17 -16.93 -9.83
C GLN A 250 -0.29 -16.60 -9.50
N MET A 251 -0.53 -15.48 -8.79
CA MET A 251 -1.89 -15.02 -8.51
C MET A 251 -2.53 -14.36 -9.74
N ASP A 252 -1.74 -13.70 -10.60
CA ASP A 252 -2.22 -13.17 -11.89
C ASP A 252 -2.75 -14.28 -12.79
N GLU A 253 -1.98 -15.36 -12.94
CA GLU A 253 -2.38 -16.50 -13.77
C GLU A 253 -3.60 -17.21 -13.18
N HIS A 254 -3.67 -17.34 -11.85
CA HIS A 254 -4.86 -17.85 -11.17
C HIS A 254 -6.08 -16.96 -11.46
N PHE A 255 -5.97 -15.65 -11.28
CA PHE A 255 -7.04 -14.69 -11.53
C PHE A 255 -7.51 -14.72 -12.99
N ARG A 256 -6.58 -14.80 -13.92
CA ARG A 256 -6.85 -14.79 -15.37
C ARG A 256 -7.49 -16.09 -15.85
N ALA A 257 -7.03 -17.25 -15.39
CA ALA A 257 -7.40 -18.54 -15.99
C ALA A 257 -8.54 -19.28 -15.26
N VAL A 258 -8.70 -19.07 -13.94
CA VAL A 258 -9.63 -19.89 -13.15
C VAL A 258 -11.09 -19.41 -13.31
N PRO A 259 -12.06 -20.34 -13.43
CA PRO A 259 -13.50 -20.03 -13.42
C PRO A 259 -13.93 -19.29 -12.15
N PHE A 260 -14.89 -18.37 -12.25
CA PHE A 260 -15.23 -17.44 -11.17
C PHE A 260 -15.66 -18.12 -9.87
N GLU A 261 -16.35 -19.25 -9.95
CA GLU A 261 -16.78 -20.08 -8.83
C GLU A 261 -15.62 -20.67 -8.01
N SER A 262 -14.40 -20.71 -8.56
CA SER A 262 -13.18 -21.19 -7.90
C SER A 262 -12.07 -20.15 -7.88
N ASN A 263 -12.36 -18.91 -8.28
CA ASN A 263 -11.37 -17.85 -8.44
C ASN A 263 -11.32 -17.00 -7.17
N LEU A 264 -10.31 -17.26 -6.33
CA LEU A 264 -10.13 -16.62 -5.02
C LEU A 264 -10.28 -15.07 -5.03
N PRO A 265 -9.56 -14.28 -5.85
CA PRO A 265 -9.77 -12.83 -5.90
C PRO A 265 -11.20 -12.42 -6.28
N VAL A 266 -11.83 -13.14 -7.22
CA VAL A 266 -13.20 -12.85 -7.66
C VAL A 266 -14.20 -13.11 -6.52
N LEU A 267 -14.12 -14.28 -5.88
CA LEU A 267 -14.98 -14.61 -4.74
C LEU A 267 -14.82 -13.62 -3.60
N MET A 268 -13.58 -13.20 -3.31
CA MET A 268 -13.30 -12.21 -2.28
C MET A 268 -13.89 -10.83 -2.62
N GLY A 269 -13.75 -10.39 -3.88
CA GLY A 269 -14.36 -9.14 -4.36
C GLY A 269 -15.89 -9.19 -4.34
N LEU A 270 -16.49 -10.31 -4.71
CA LEU A 270 -17.94 -10.50 -4.67
C LEU A 270 -18.50 -10.52 -3.26
N LEU A 271 -17.80 -11.11 -2.29
CA LEU A 271 -18.18 -11.04 -0.88
C LEU A 271 -18.10 -9.60 -0.35
N ALA A 272 -17.12 -8.81 -0.79
CA ALA A 272 -17.06 -7.39 -0.45
C ALA A 272 -18.27 -6.61 -1.01
N VAL A 273 -18.64 -6.83 -2.27
CA VAL A 273 -19.86 -6.27 -2.88
C VAL A 273 -21.11 -6.73 -2.11
N TRP A 274 -21.20 -8.01 -1.76
CA TRP A 274 -22.32 -8.57 -1.00
C TRP A 274 -22.56 -7.81 0.30
N TYR A 275 -21.52 -7.64 1.11
CA TYR A 275 -21.65 -6.94 2.39
C TYR A 275 -21.85 -5.44 2.25
N ASN A 276 -21.16 -4.81 1.30
CA ASN A 276 -21.28 -3.38 1.06
C ASN A 276 -22.69 -3.02 0.56
N ASN A 277 -23.12 -3.64 -0.54
CA ASN A 277 -24.32 -3.22 -1.26
C ASN A 277 -25.62 -3.85 -0.75
N PHE A 278 -25.58 -5.04 -0.14
CA PHE A 278 -26.80 -5.73 0.32
C PHE A 278 -26.96 -5.73 1.85
N PHE A 279 -25.87 -5.57 2.61
CA PHE A 279 -25.92 -5.40 4.07
C PHE A 279 -25.61 -3.97 4.54
N GLY A 280 -25.23 -3.06 3.65
CA GLY A 280 -24.85 -1.68 4.01
C GLY A 280 -23.59 -1.60 4.87
N SER A 281 -22.70 -2.59 4.78
CA SER A 281 -21.46 -2.61 5.55
C SER A 281 -20.44 -1.64 4.98
N GLN A 282 -20.27 -0.50 5.66
CA GLN A 282 -19.40 0.59 5.21
C GLN A 282 -17.90 0.33 5.45
N THR A 283 -17.51 -0.75 6.13
CA THR A 283 -16.10 -1.00 6.48
C THR A 283 -15.71 -2.46 6.35
N VAL A 284 -14.43 -2.72 6.09
CA VAL A 284 -13.79 -4.04 6.11
C VAL A 284 -12.54 -3.99 6.98
N ALA A 285 -12.40 -4.95 7.89
CA ALA A 285 -11.23 -5.06 8.76
C ALA A 285 -10.23 -6.09 8.23
N VAL A 286 -8.97 -5.71 8.02
CA VAL A 286 -7.88 -6.63 7.64
C VAL A 286 -6.97 -6.86 8.84
N LEU A 287 -6.92 -8.10 9.31
CA LEU A 287 -6.40 -8.47 10.63
C LEU A 287 -5.30 -9.53 10.47
N PRO A 288 -4.06 -9.13 10.11
CA PRO A 288 -2.97 -10.07 9.95
C PRO A 288 -2.44 -10.54 11.32
N TYR A 289 -2.44 -11.83 11.58
CA TYR A 289 -1.80 -12.45 12.74
C TYR A 289 -0.35 -12.79 12.39
N GLU A 290 0.39 -11.72 12.07
CA GLU A 290 1.81 -11.71 11.77
C GLU A 290 2.32 -10.28 12.00
N GLN A 291 3.22 -10.11 12.96
CA GLN A 291 3.71 -8.79 13.37
C GLN A 291 4.49 -8.10 12.25
N TYR A 292 5.15 -8.86 11.37
CA TYR A 292 5.83 -8.29 10.20
C TYR A 292 4.85 -7.63 9.23
N LEU A 293 3.57 -8.03 9.22
CA LEU A 293 2.51 -7.42 8.40
C LEU A 293 1.84 -6.19 9.04
N LYS A 294 2.44 -5.55 10.04
CA LYS A 294 1.88 -4.35 10.70
C LYS A 294 1.54 -3.17 9.79
N ARG A 295 2.16 -3.08 8.61
CA ARG A 295 1.86 -2.03 7.62
C ARG A 295 0.95 -2.51 6.50
N PHE A 296 0.56 -3.79 6.48
CA PHE A 296 -0.30 -4.36 5.45
C PHE A 296 -1.70 -3.71 5.41
N PRO A 297 -2.40 -3.47 6.54
CA PRO A 297 -3.67 -2.75 6.50
C PRO A 297 -3.54 -1.33 5.94
N ALA A 298 -2.48 -0.60 6.29
CA ALA A 298 -2.23 0.76 5.79
C ALA A 298 -1.88 0.79 4.29
N TYR A 299 -1.18 -0.23 3.79
CA TYR A 299 -0.96 -0.40 2.35
C TYR A 299 -2.29 -0.66 1.63
N LEU A 300 -3.13 -1.57 2.17
CA LEU A 300 -4.41 -1.90 1.58
C LEU A 300 -5.40 -0.72 1.59
N GLN A 301 -5.34 0.17 2.59
CA GLN A 301 -6.12 1.40 2.60
C GLN A 301 -5.95 2.21 1.31
N GLN A 302 -4.70 2.43 0.88
CA GLN A 302 -4.48 3.13 -0.38
C GLN A 302 -4.95 2.28 -1.56
N LEU A 303 -4.58 1.00 -1.60
CA LEU A 303 -4.94 0.12 -2.71
C LEU A 303 -6.46 0.07 -2.95
N THR A 304 -7.27 -0.05 -1.90
CA THR A 304 -8.72 -0.21 -2.02
C THR A 304 -9.43 1.14 -2.12
N MET A 305 -9.19 2.05 -1.17
CA MET A 305 -9.98 3.28 -1.03
C MET A 305 -9.63 4.32 -2.11
N GLU A 306 -8.36 4.44 -2.52
CA GLU A 306 -7.98 5.34 -3.61
C GLU A 306 -8.39 4.79 -4.98
N SER A 307 -8.47 3.45 -5.12
CA SER A 307 -8.97 2.83 -6.36
C SER A 307 -10.48 2.98 -6.51
N ASN A 308 -11.23 2.53 -5.51
CA ASN A 308 -12.68 2.30 -5.65
C ASN A 308 -13.54 3.33 -4.89
N GLY A 309 -12.94 4.27 -4.16
CA GLY A 309 -13.65 5.37 -3.49
C GLY A 309 -14.14 6.42 -4.51
N LYS A 310 -15.04 6.01 -5.39
CA LYS A 310 -15.52 6.77 -6.55
C LYS A 310 -17.04 6.92 -6.49
N HIS A 311 -17.56 7.98 -7.09
CA HIS A 311 -18.99 8.22 -7.22
C HIS A 311 -19.44 8.37 -8.68
N VAL A 312 -18.53 8.22 -9.64
CA VAL A 312 -18.81 8.36 -11.07
C VAL A 312 -18.36 7.09 -11.78
N THR A 313 -19.27 6.51 -12.55
CA THR A 313 -19.03 5.36 -13.43
C THR A 313 -18.11 5.71 -14.59
N VAL A 314 -17.59 4.71 -15.29
CA VAL A 314 -16.77 4.93 -16.50
C VAL A 314 -17.55 5.64 -17.62
N ASP A 315 -18.88 5.61 -17.62
CA ASP A 315 -19.70 6.34 -18.59
C ASP A 315 -19.95 7.81 -18.19
N GLY A 316 -19.36 8.27 -17.09
CA GLY A 316 -19.53 9.64 -16.59
C GLY A 316 -20.86 9.88 -15.86
N LYS A 317 -21.56 8.81 -15.45
CA LYS A 317 -22.80 8.91 -14.66
C LYS A 317 -22.52 8.74 -13.17
N GLU A 318 -23.19 9.50 -12.34
CA GLU A 318 -23.17 9.32 -10.89
C GLU A 318 -23.81 7.98 -10.51
N VAL A 319 -23.21 7.29 -9.54
CA VAL A 319 -23.72 6.01 -9.01
C VAL A 319 -24.91 6.26 -8.07
N ASP A 320 -25.88 5.34 -8.06
CA ASP A 320 -27.01 5.31 -7.11
C ASP A 320 -26.85 4.21 -6.03
N TYR A 321 -25.62 3.71 -5.88
CA TYR A 321 -25.20 2.68 -4.93
C TYR A 321 -23.85 3.01 -4.29
N ASP A 322 -23.57 2.41 -3.14
CA ASP A 322 -22.27 2.55 -2.48
C ASP A 322 -21.14 1.84 -3.27
N THR A 323 -19.95 2.43 -3.30
CA THR A 323 -18.73 1.85 -3.89
C THR A 323 -17.78 1.33 -2.79
N SER A 324 -16.50 1.73 -2.75
CA SER A 324 -15.53 1.15 -1.81
C SER A 324 -15.96 1.33 -0.34
N PRO A 325 -15.90 0.26 0.48
CA PRO A 325 -15.95 0.41 1.92
C PRO A 325 -14.62 1.00 2.44
N ILE A 326 -14.62 1.42 3.70
CA ILE A 326 -13.44 1.87 4.43
C ILE A 326 -12.65 0.64 4.88
N TYR A 327 -11.39 0.52 4.45
CA TYR A 327 -10.48 -0.53 4.91
C TYR A 327 -9.69 -0.05 6.12
N TRP A 328 -9.53 -0.92 7.12
CA TRP A 328 -8.76 -0.61 8.32
C TRP A 328 -8.30 -1.88 9.03
N GLY A 329 -7.42 -1.75 10.02
CA GLY A 329 -7.03 -2.88 10.85
C GLY A 329 -5.63 -2.73 11.45
N GLU A 330 -5.30 -3.66 12.33
CA GLU A 330 -4.02 -3.79 13.02
C GLU A 330 -3.69 -5.27 13.17
N PRO A 331 -2.41 -5.64 13.37
CA PRO A 331 -2.05 -7.01 13.61
C PRO A 331 -2.77 -7.65 14.80
N GLY A 332 -3.10 -8.93 14.65
CA GLY A 332 -3.40 -9.79 15.78
C GLY A 332 -2.12 -10.10 16.56
N THR A 333 -2.15 -10.20 17.89
CA THR A 333 -3.32 -10.10 18.77
C THR A 333 -3.62 -8.67 19.25
N ASN A 334 -2.83 -7.66 18.86
CA ASN A 334 -2.96 -6.29 19.34
C ASN A 334 -4.36 -5.71 19.10
N GLY A 335 -4.94 -5.94 17.92
CA GLY A 335 -6.31 -5.51 17.60
C GLY A 335 -7.37 -6.06 18.57
N GLN A 336 -7.16 -7.27 19.11
CA GLN A 336 -8.08 -7.89 20.09
C GLN A 336 -8.19 -7.05 21.37
N HIS A 337 -7.10 -6.39 21.75
CA HIS A 337 -7.00 -5.56 22.95
C HIS A 337 -7.21 -4.07 22.65
N SER A 338 -7.77 -3.74 21.50
CA SER A 338 -8.05 -2.36 21.10
C SER A 338 -9.51 -2.18 20.67
N PHE A 339 -9.94 -2.84 19.59
CA PHE A 339 -11.21 -2.55 18.93
C PHE A 339 -12.11 -3.77 18.73
N TYR A 340 -11.67 -4.98 19.08
CA TYR A 340 -12.51 -6.18 18.94
C TYR A 340 -13.76 -6.16 19.81
N GLN A 341 -13.80 -5.37 20.89
CA GLN A 341 -15.03 -5.10 21.64
C GLN A 341 -16.15 -4.58 20.72
N LEU A 342 -15.82 -3.61 19.86
CA LEU A 342 -16.75 -3.06 18.88
C LEU A 342 -17.08 -4.11 17.80
N ILE A 343 -16.09 -4.87 17.35
CA ILE A 343 -16.35 -5.92 16.35
C ILE A 343 -17.31 -6.98 16.90
N HIS A 344 -17.19 -7.39 18.17
CA HIS A 344 -18.01 -8.46 18.76
C HIS A 344 -19.38 -8.02 19.27
N GLN A 345 -19.47 -6.87 19.94
CA GLN A 345 -20.68 -6.43 20.64
C GLN A 345 -21.12 -5.01 20.24
N GLY A 346 -20.44 -4.39 19.28
CA GLY A 346 -20.86 -3.12 18.72
C GLY A 346 -22.03 -3.27 17.75
N THR A 347 -22.61 -2.13 17.36
CA THR A 347 -23.80 -2.06 16.50
C THR A 347 -23.47 -2.02 15.01
N ARG A 348 -22.21 -2.28 14.64
CA ARG A 348 -21.76 -2.28 13.24
C ARG A 348 -21.53 -3.71 12.78
N LEU A 349 -21.94 -4.00 11.55
CA LEU A 349 -21.51 -5.18 10.82
C LEU A 349 -20.17 -4.87 10.16
N ILE A 350 -19.15 -5.67 10.44
CA ILE A 350 -17.78 -5.47 9.94
C ILE A 350 -17.27 -6.83 9.46
N PRO A 351 -17.26 -7.09 8.15
CA PRO A 351 -16.55 -8.21 7.57
C PRO A 351 -15.06 -8.13 7.90
N CYS A 352 -14.48 -9.25 8.31
CA CYS A 352 -13.09 -9.35 8.74
C CYS A 352 -12.31 -10.33 7.86
N ASP A 353 -11.14 -9.91 7.37
CA ASP A 353 -10.16 -10.79 6.75
C ASP A 353 -9.06 -11.13 7.77
N PHE A 354 -9.07 -12.36 8.28
CA PHE A 354 -7.97 -12.90 9.07
C PHE A 354 -6.89 -13.46 8.15
N ILE A 355 -5.64 -13.05 8.36
CA ILE A 355 -4.49 -13.58 7.62
C ILE A 355 -3.54 -14.23 8.62
N ALA A 356 -3.18 -15.50 8.42
CA ALA A 356 -2.31 -16.24 9.32
C ALA A 356 -1.38 -17.18 8.58
N PHE A 357 -0.34 -17.66 9.27
CA PHE A 357 0.69 -18.53 8.70
C PHE A 357 0.88 -19.80 9.53
N GLY A 358 1.00 -20.96 8.88
CA GLY A 358 1.25 -22.24 9.53
C GLY A 358 2.62 -22.31 10.24
N HIS A 359 3.62 -21.61 9.72
CA HIS A 359 4.97 -21.60 10.27
C HIS A 359 5.45 -20.19 10.65
N ALA A 360 5.92 -20.06 11.89
CA ALA A 360 6.67 -18.88 12.33
C ALA A 360 7.94 -18.67 11.50
N LEU A 361 8.29 -17.41 11.26
CA LEU A 361 9.61 -17.03 10.75
C LEU A 361 10.69 -17.10 11.83
N THR A 362 10.31 -16.77 13.07
CA THR A 362 11.18 -16.83 14.25
C THR A 362 10.54 -17.73 15.31
N PRO A 363 10.76 -19.06 15.26
CA PRO A 363 10.19 -19.99 16.23
C PRO A 363 10.70 -19.68 17.64
N LEU A 364 9.78 -19.36 18.56
CA LEU A 364 10.09 -19.08 19.97
C LEU A 364 9.11 -19.81 20.87
N GLY A 365 9.52 -20.98 21.38
CA GLY A 365 8.70 -21.79 22.28
C GLY A 365 7.28 -22.01 21.75
N ARG A 366 6.28 -21.69 22.57
CA ARG A 366 4.85 -21.89 22.27
C ARG A 366 4.15 -20.63 21.69
N HIS A 367 4.90 -19.59 21.35
CA HIS A 367 4.31 -18.31 20.94
C HIS A 367 3.44 -18.44 19.69
N HIS A 368 3.89 -19.21 18.70
CA HIS A 368 3.16 -19.36 17.42
C HIS A 368 1.83 -20.10 17.60
N ASP A 369 1.80 -21.17 18.37
CA ASP A 369 0.57 -21.91 18.63
C ASP A 369 -0.46 -21.06 19.37
N ILE A 370 -0.02 -20.22 20.33
CA ILE A 370 -0.89 -19.28 21.04
C ILE A 370 -1.45 -18.23 20.07
N LEU A 371 -0.63 -17.73 19.14
CA LEU A 371 -1.08 -16.80 18.11
C LEU A 371 -2.14 -17.43 17.20
N LEU A 372 -1.93 -18.65 16.72
CA LEU A 372 -2.86 -19.34 15.83
C LEU A 372 -4.15 -19.77 16.54
N ALA A 373 -4.07 -20.20 17.81
CA ALA A 373 -5.25 -20.47 18.62
C ALA A 373 -6.17 -19.23 18.71
N ASN A 374 -5.57 -18.03 18.79
CA ASN A 374 -6.30 -16.78 18.81
C ASN A 374 -6.95 -16.44 17.46
N VAL A 375 -6.32 -16.74 16.31
CA VAL A 375 -6.95 -16.57 14.99
C VAL A 375 -8.21 -17.43 14.88
N PHE A 376 -8.10 -18.70 15.25
CA PHE A 376 -9.18 -19.67 15.10
C PHE A 376 -10.33 -19.37 16.06
N ALA A 377 -10.03 -19.10 17.34
CA ALA A 377 -11.02 -18.65 18.32
C ALA A 377 -11.66 -17.32 17.87
N GLN A 378 -10.86 -16.42 17.28
CA GLN A 378 -11.24 -15.24 16.50
C GLN A 378 -12.45 -15.46 15.61
N ALA A 379 -12.19 -16.21 14.54
CA ALA A 379 -13.16 -16.45 13.50
C ALA A 379 -14.37 -17.26 14.02
N GLU A 380 -14.16 -18.20 14.95
CA GLU A 380 -15.23 -19.00 15.57
C GLU A 380 -16.18 -18.14 16.43
N ALA A 381 -15.62 -17.32 17.34
CA ALA A 381 -16.42 -16.48 18.24
C ALA A 381 -17.26 -15.45 17.47
N LEU A 382 -16.71 -14.86 16.41
CA LEU A 382 -17.45 -13.95 15.54
C LEU A 382 -18.64 -14.65 14.86
N ALA A 383 -18.44 -15.87 14.35
CA ALA A 383 -19.48 -16.59 13.64
C ALA A 383 -20.61 -17.08 14.56
N PHE A 384 -20.28 -17.63 15.73
CA PHE A 384 -21.26 -18.37 16.53
C PHE A 384 -21.72 -17.67 17.82
N GLY A 385 -20.93 -16.70 18.30
CA GLY A 385 -21.28 -15.95 19.50
C GLY A 385 -21.47 -16.83 20.74
N LYS A 386 -22.32 -16.35 21.65
CA LYS A 386 -22.61 -16.98 22.93
C LYS A 386 -23.97 -16.50 23.45
N THR A 387 -24.91 -17.44 23.57
CA THR A 387 -26.30 -17.20 23.96
C THR A 387 -26.45 -16.85 25.44
N ALA A 388 -27.59 -16.27 25.81
CA ALA A 388 -27.91 -15.94 27.21
C ALA A 388 -27.95 -17.18 28.10
N GLU A 389 -28.45 -18.30 27.58
CA GLU A 389 -28.52 -19.60 28.27
C GLU A 389 -27.11 -20.12 28.57
N GLN A 390 -26.20 -20.06 27.60
CA GLN A 390 -24.80 -20.43 27.79
C GLN A 390 -24.11 -19.53 28.82
N VAL A 391 -24.37 -18.22 28.78
CA VAL A 391 -23.83 -17.28 29.77
C VAL A 391 -24.36 -17.56 31.19
N LYS A 392 -25.65 -17.88 31.34
CA LYS A 392 -26.26 -18.26 32.62
C LYS A 392 -25.69 -19.57 33.16
N ALA A 393 -25.45 -20.55 32.29
CA ALA A 393 -24.85 -21.84 32.67
C ALA A 393 -23.44 -21.69 33.28
N GLU A 394 -22.73 -20.59 33.01
CA GLU A 394 -21.43 -20.26 33.62
C GLU A 394 -21.55 -19.66 35.03
N GLY A 395 -22.75 -19.58 35.60
CA GLY A 395 -22.98 -18.96 36.91
C GLY A 395 -23.00 -17.43 36.87
N THR A 396 -23.23 -16.83 35.70
CA THR A 396 -23.36 -15.37 35.55
C THR A 396 -24.64 -14.88 36.24
N PRO A 397 -24.58 -13.88 37.14
CA PRO A 397 -25.78 -13.27 37.72
C PRO A 397 -26.70 -12.69 36.65
N ASP A 398 -28.02 -12.83 36.81
CA ASP A 398 -29.01 -12.48 35.77
C ASP A 398 -28.86 -11.07 35.20
N TRP A 399 -28.54 -10.08 36.05
CA TRP A 399 -28.35 -8.70 35.61
C TRP A 399 -27.15 -8.50 34.67
N LEU A 400 -26.13 -9.35 34.78
CA LEU A 400 -24.91 -9.27 33.98
C LEU A 400 -24.99 -10.07 32.67
N VAL A 401 -25.93 -11.01 32.58
CA VAL A 401 -26.15 -11.85 31.39
C VAL A 401 -26.22 -11.04 30.09
N PRO A 402 -27.07 -10.00 29.94
CA PRO A 402 -27.18 -9.27 28.67
C PRO A 402 -25.87 -8.59 28.23
N HIS A 403 -24.97 -8.28 29.17
CA HIS A 403 -23.66 -7.68 28.86
C HIS A 403 -22.62 -8.70 28.38
N ARG A 404 -22.84 -9.99 28.68
CA ARG A 404 -21.94 -11.10 28.34
C ARG A 404 -22.42 -11.95 27.18
N VAL A 405 -23.58 -11.62 26.60
CA VAL A 405 -24.08 -12.22 25.36
C VAL A 405 -23.25 -11.74 24.17
N PHE A 406 -22.91 -12.67 23.29
CA PHE A 406 -22.30 -12.39 22.00
C PHE A 406 -23.30 -12.82 20.94
N GLU A 407 -23.80 -11.89 20.13
CA GLU A 407 -24.82 -12.19 19.12
C GLU A 407 -24.33 -13.13 18.01
N GLY A 408 -23.01 -13.19 17.80
CA GLY A 408 -22.42 -13.97 16.72
C GLY A 408 -22.86 -13.47 15.35
N ASN A 409 -22.90 -14.37 14.37
CA ASN A 409 -23.29 -14.09 12.98
C ASN A 409 -22.45 -12.96 12.34
N ARG A 410 -21.22 -12.73 12.79
CA ARG A 410 -20.32 -11.70 12.25
C ARG A 410 -19.36 -12.34 11.25
N PRO A 411 -19.36 -11.89 9.99
CA PRO A 411 -18.71 -12.62 8.91
C PRO A 411 -17.19 -12.46 8.92
N SER A 412 -16.49 -13.51 8.52
CA SER A 412 -15.04 -13.44 8.31
C SER A 412 -14.52 -14.40 7.26
N ASN A 413 -13.44 -13.98 6.59
CA ASN A 413 -12.58 -14.85 5.80
C ASN A 413 -11.34 -15.21 6.62
N THR A 414 -10.83 -16.43 6.45
CA THR A 414 -9.53 -16.84 6.98
C THR A 414 -8.62 -17.27 5.84
N ILE A 415 -7.56 -16.51 5.62
CA ILE A 415 -6.47 -16.80 4.70
C ILE A 415 -5.34 -17.41 5.52
N LEU A 416 -5.19 -18.73 5.45
CA LEU A 416 -4.10 -19.47 6.10
C LEU A 416 -3.10 -19.89 5.02
N ALA A 417 -1.92 -19.26 5.03
CA ALA A 417 -0.81 -19.65 4.18
C ALA A 417 0.21 -20.49 4.96
N GLU A 418 1.11 -21.19 4.28
CA GLU A 418 2.12 -22.02 4.94
C GLU A 418 3.12 -21.16 5.74
N ARG A 419 3.69 -20.13 5.10
CA ARG A 419 4.70 -19.25 5.68
C ARG A 419 4.73 -17.90 4.96
N LEU A 420 5.06 -16.82 5.69
CA LEU A 420 5.33 -15.52 5.07
C LEU A 420 6.70 -15.52 4.39
N THR A 421 6.73 -15.87 3.11
CA THR A 421 7.90 -15.76 2.23
C THR A 421 7.72 -14.56 1.28
N PRO A 422 8.78 -14.10 0.59
CA PRO A 422 8.63 -13.09 -0.46
C PRO A 422 7.56 -13.48 -1.50
N GLN A 423 7.57 -14.73 -1.94
CA GLN A 423 6.55 -15.27 -2.85
C GLN A 423 5.14 -15.24 -2.25
N THR A 424 4.97 -15.63 -0.98
CA THR A 424 3.65 -15.55 -0.32
C THR A 424 3.16 -14.12 -0.19
N LEU A 425 4.05 -13.16 0.12
CA LEU A 425 3.67 -11.74 0.15
C LEU A 425 3.19 -11.27 -1.22
N GLY A 426 3.91 -11.61 -2.30
CA GLY A 426 3.48 -11.26 -3.66
C GLY A 426 2.10 -11.81 -4.01
N LYS A 427 1.82 -13.07 -3.64
CA LYS A 427 0.47 -13.66 -3.79
C LYS A 427 -0.60 -12.90 -3.03
N LEU A 428 -0.32 -12.55 -1.78
CA LEU A 428 -1.27 -11.83 -0.92
C LEU A 428 -1.57 -10.44 -1.47
N VAL A 429 -0.57 -9.70 -1.94
CA VAL A 429 -0.79 -8.37 -2.53
C VAL A 429 -1.60 -8.48 -3.82
N ALA A 430 -1.20 -9.34 -4.77
CA ALA A 430 -1.92 -9.56 -6.02
C ALA A 430 -3.37 -10.02 -5.80
N LEU A 431 -3.62 -10.81 -4.74
CA LEU A 431 -4.97 -11.22 -4.36
C LEU A 431 -5.87 -10.00 -4.08
N TYR A 432 -5.37 -9.03 -3.31
CA TYR A 432 -6.12 -7.82 -3.02
C TYR A 432 -6.21 -6.89 -4.25
N GLU A 433 -5.17 -6.79 -5.07
CA GLU A 433 -5.22 -6.01 -6.34
C GLU A 433 -6.37 -6.50 -7.24
N HIS A 434 -6.47 -7.81 -7.43
CA HIS A 434 -7.51 -8.41 -8.29
C HIS A 434 -8.89 -8.45 -7.63
N SER A 435 -8.96 -8.49 -6.29
CA SER A 435 -10.23 -8.29 -5.56
C SER A 435 -10.76 -6.86 -5.74
N VAL A 436 -9.88 -5.86 -5.68
CA VAL A 436 -10.21 -4.45 -5.97
C VAL A 436 -10.69 -4.28 -7.40
N PHE A 437 -9.97 -4.89 -8.36
CA PHE A 437 -10.38 -4.93 -9.76
C PHE A 437 -11.79 -5.49 -9.95
N THR A 438 -12.06 -6.64 -9.32
CA THR A 438 -13.36 -7.30 -9.39
C THR A 438 -14.46 -6.37 -8.90
N GLN A 439 -14.29 -5.78 -7.71
CA GLN A 439 -15.26 -4.85 -7.13
C GLN A 439 -15.56 -3.67 -8.05
N GLY A 440 -14.53 -2.99 -8.55
CA GLY A 440 -14.75 -1.81 -9.39
C GLY A 440 -15.26 -2.13 -10.80
N ALA A 441 -15.00 -3.34 -11.31
CA ALA A 441 -15.66 -3.85 -12.51
C ALA A 441 -17.17 -4.03 -12.30
N ILE A 442 -17.61 -4.56 -11.14
CA ILE A 442 -19.04 -4.69 -10.81
C ILE A 442 -19.69 -3.32 -10.66
N TRP A 443 -19.04 -2.40 -9.95
CA TRP A 443 -19.52 -1.02 -9.77
C TRP A 443 -19.37 -0.15 -11.03
N HIS A 444 -18.80 -0.68 -12.12
CA HIS A 444 -18.61 0.02 -13.38
C HIS A 444 -17.86 1.37 -13.23
N ILE A 445 -16.83 1.41 -12.37
CA ILE A 445 -16.03 2.61 -12.06
C ILE A 445 -14.59 2.47 -12.58
N ASP A 446 -13.90 3.60 -12.76
CA ASP A 446 -12.47 3.60 -13.05
C ASP A 446 -11.67 3.41 -11.75
N CYS A 447 -11.00 2.26 -11.62
CA CYS A 447 -10.25 1.87 -10.43
C CYS A 447 -8.84 2.49 -10.38
N PHE A 448 -8.43 3.20 -11.43
CA PHE A 448 -7.02 3.47 -11.71
C PHE A 448 -6.68 4.95 -11.76
N ASP A 449 -7.68 5.81 -11.92
CA ASP A 449 -7.52 7.25 -11.71
C ASP A 449 -7.60 7.65 -10.22
N GLN A 450 -7.36 8.93 -9.92
CA GLN A 450 -7.48 9.52 -8.58
C GLN A 450 -7.74 11.03 -8.59
N TRP A 451 -8.65 11.53 -9.42
CA TRP A 451 -8.92 12.98 -9.56
C TRP A 451 -9.25 13.70 -8.25
N GLY A 452 -9.80 12.99 -7.26
CA GLY A 452 -10.19 13.54 -5.96
C GLY A 452 -9.04 14.16 -5.14
N VAL A 453 -7.77 13.88 -5.45
CA VAL A 453 -6.61 14.42 -4.70
C VAL A 453 -6.11 15.77 -5.22
N GLU A 454 -6.58 16.25 -6.38
CA GLU A 454 -6.00 17.42 -7.04
C GLU A 454 -6.40 18.75 -6.36
N LEU A 455 -7.66 18.89 -5.97
CA LEU A 455 -8.18 20.14 -5.41
C LEU A 455 -7.41 20.56 -4.14
N GLY A 456 -7.13 19.60 -3.25
CA GLY A 456 -6.34 19.85 -2.04
C GLY A 456 -4.94 20.36 -2.35
N LYS A 457 -4.27 19.81 -3.38
CA LYS A 457 -2.93 20.25 -3.80
C LYS A 457 -2.95 21.68 -4.34
N VAL A 458 -3.92 22.03 -5.17
CA VAL A 458 -4.06 23.38 -5.72
C VAL A 458 -4.34 24.41 -4.61
N LEU A 459 -5.23 24.07 -3.66
CA LEU A 459 -5.55 24.95 -2.54
C LEU A 459 -4.34 25.14 -1.62
N ALA A 460 -3.59 24.07 -1.32
CA ALA A 460 -2.37 24.16 -0.52
C ALA A 460 -1.32 25.05 -1.19
N GLN A 461 -1.07 24.90 -2.50
CA GLN A 461 -0.14 25.75 -3.25
C GLN A 461 -0.53 27.23 -3.23
N ARG A 462 -1.84 27.55 -3.16
CA ARG A 462 -2.32 28.92 -2.99
C ARG A 462 -2.07 29.45 -1.57
N ILE A 463 -2.27 28.63 -0.55
CA ILE A 463 -2.17 29.03 0.86
C ILE A 463 -0.71 29.17 1.32
N ILE A 464 0.22 28.33 0.84
CA ILE A 464 1.65 28.38 1.22
C ILE A 464 2.25 29.80 1.16
N PRO A 465 2.20 30.54 0.03
CA PRO A 465 2.75 31.89 -0.03
C PRO A 465 2.03 32.88 0.91
N GLU A 466 0.75 32.66 1.21
CA GLU A 466 0.01 33.48 2.19
C GLU A 466 0.49 33.21 3.62
N LEU A 467 0.91 31.99 3.96
CA LEU A 467 1.50 31.64 5.26
C LEU A 467 2.97 32.10 5.39
N GLU A 468 3.70 32.14 4.28
CA GLU A 468 5.11 32.52 4.22
C GLU A 468 5.33 34.02 4.07
N SER A 469 4.34 34.76 3.56
CA SER A 469 4.44 36.19 3.34
C SER A 469 4.91 36.92 4.60
N LYS A 470 5.90 37.81 4.47
CA LYS A 470 6.38 38.63 5.59
C LYS A 470 5.39 39.73 5.97
N THR A 471 4.58 40.19 5.02
CA THR A 471 3.52 41.19 5.22
C THR A 471 2.14 40.51 5.29
N THR A 472 1.15 41.17 5.88
CA THR A 472 -0.22 40.66 5.92
C THR A 472 -0.76 40.54 4.49
N PRO A 473 -1.06 39.33 3.99
CA PRO A 473 -1.61 39.14 2.66
C PRO A 473 -3.09 39.53 2.62
N GLN A 474 -3.58 39.83 1.42
CA GLN A 474 -5.02 39.85 1.16
C GLN A 474 -5.49 38.39 0.98
N LEU A 475 -6.44 37.96 1.80
CA LEU A 475 -6.98 36.60 1.76
C LEU A 475 -8.33 36.59 1.03
N ASN A 476 -8.55 35.56 0.22
CA ASN A 476 -9.80 35.37 -0.55
C ASN A 476 -10.34 33.95 -0.40
N HIS A 477 -10.42 33.48 0.85
CA HIS A 477 -11.05 32.20 1.21
C HIS A 477 -12.31 32.43 2.03
N ASP A 478 -12.96 31.36 2.47
CA ASP A 478 -14.04 31.44 3.44
C ASP A 478 -13.57 32.02 4.79
N SER A 479 -14.53 32.43 5.62
CA SER A 479 -14.23 33.08 6.90
C SER A 479 -13.47 32.19 7.88
N SER A 480 -13.65 30.87 7.85
CA SER A 480 -12.92 29.93 8.70
C SER A 480 -11.46 29.87 8.28
N THR A 481 -11.19 29.62 7.00
CA THR A 481 -9.82 29.54 6.46
C THR A 481 -9.05 30.85 6.67
N ASN A 482 -9.68 32.00 6.40
CA ASN A 482 -9.07 33.31 6.64
C ASN A 482 -8.70 33.50 8.12
N ASN A 483 -9.58 33.11 9.05
CA ASN A 483 -9.32 33.21 10.48
C ASN A 483 -8.16 32.32 10.93
N LEU A 484 -8.08 31.09 10.41
CA LEU A 484 -7.00 30.15 10.70
C LEU A 484 -5.65 30.65 10.17
N ILE A 485 -5.59 31.12 8.92
CA ILE A 485 -4.37 31.71 8.34
C ILE A 485 -3.91 32.90 9.19
N ASN A 486 -4.81 33.81 9.54
CA ASN A 486 -4.49 34.96 10.37
C ASN A 486 -4.01 34.54 11.77
N ARG A 487 -4.63 33.52 12.38
CA ARG A 487 -4.24 33.01 13.69
C ARG A 487 -2.86 32.36 13.66
N TYR A 488 -2.58 31.52 12.67
CA TYR A 488 -1.28 30.88 12.48
C TYR A 488 -0.18 31.91 12.25
N ARG A 489 -0.40 32.88 11.35
CA ARG A 489 0.58 33.95 11.08
C ARG A 489 0.88 34.76 12.35
N LYS A 490 -0.15 35.09 13.16
CA LYS A 490 0.05 35.74 14.46
C LYS A 490 0.94 34.90 15.38
N MET A 491 0.73 33.58 15.49
CA MET A 491 1.60 32.71 16.30
C MET A 491 3.03 32.65 15.75
N LYS A 492 3.19 32.56 14.42
CA LYS A 492 4.49 32.48 13.74
C LYS A 492 5.33 33.74 13.92
N PHE A 493 4.71 34.92 13.93
CA PHE A 493 5.42 36.21 13.95
C PHE A 493 5.37 36.97 15.29
N ILE A 494 4.47 36.64 16.22
CA ILE A 494 4.46 37.19 17.58
C ILE A 494 5.33 36.29 18.46
N GLY A 495 6.63 36.58 18.52
CA GLY A 495 7.59 35.78 19.30
C GLY A 495 9.07 36.09 19.08
N GLY A 496 9.45 36.88 18.07
CA GLY A 496 10.78 37.50 17.99
C GLY A 496 11.97 36.54 18.22
N SER A 497 12.15 35.54 17.36
CA SER A 497 13.48 35.07 16.96
C SER A 497 13.38 34.36 15.61
N PRO A 498 14.08 34.82 14.57
CA PRO A 498 14.39 33.97 13.43
C PRO A 498 15.37 32.90 13.93
N ALA A 499 15.01 31.64 13.79
CA ALA A 499 15.98 30.54 13.83
C ALA A 499 16.80 30.54 12.53
#